data_AF-A0A2U2SAV6-F1
#
_entry.id   AF-A0A2U2SAV6-F1
#
_cell.length_a   1.000
_cell.length_b   1.000
_cell.length_c   1.000
_cell.angle_alpha   90.00
_cell.angle_beta   90.00
_cell.angle_gamma   90.00
#
_symmetry.space_group_name_H-M   'P 1'
#
loop_
_entity.id
_entity.type
_entity.pdbx_description
1 polymer ?
#
loop_
_entity_poly.entity_id
_entity_poly.type
_entity_poly.pdbx_seq_one_letter_code
_entity_poly.pdbx_strand_id
1 'polypeptide(L)' 'MLRPQTNCCRALLELDGLWRFSFDPEGRGGAENWQNGLPLHRPIAVPGSWNEQFETGRDETGLAWYETEFELPSSWQGGR' A
#
# COMPACT_ATOMS: atom_id res chain seq x y z
N MET A 1 16.09 -13.45 9.43
CA MET A 1 14.86 -12.61 9.55
C MET A 1 13.76 -13.44 10.23
N LEU A 2 12.84 -12.80 10.95
CA LEU A 2 11.72 -13.46 11.63
C LEU A 2 10.40 -13.14 10.89
N ARG A 3 9.53 -14.14 10.72
CA ARG A 3 8.18 -13.92 10.17
C ARG A 3 7.26 -13.32 11.26
N PRO A 4 6.41 -12.34 10.94
CA PRO A 4 5.35 -11.89 11.86
C PRO A 4 4.44 -13.05 12.27
N GLN A 5 4.09 -13.12 13.55
CA GLN A 5 3.24 -14.16 14.13
C GLN A 5 2.43 -13.56 15.27
N THR A 6 1.18 -13.98 15.40
CA THR A 6 0.34 -13.69 16.56
C THR A 6 0.70 -14.62 17.70
N ASN A 7 0.93 -14.09 18.90
CA ASN A 7 1.14 -14.83 20.14
C ASN A 7 0.77 -13.97 21.35
N CYS A 8 1.13 -14.41 22.57
CA CYS A 8 0.80 -13.70 23.81
C CYS A 8 1.40 -12.29 23.93
N CYS A 9 2.43 -11.95 23.14
CA CYS A 9 3.12 -10.67 23.21
C CYS A 9 3.20 -9.97 21.84
N ARG A 10 2.57 -10.51 20.79
CA ARG A 10 2.62 -9.97 19.42
C ARG A 10 1.26 -10.13 18.76
N ALA A 11 0.84 -9.08 18.09
CA ALA A 11 -0.37 -9.10 17.29
C ALA A 11 -0.03 -8.80 15.82
N LEU A 12 -0.86 -9.29 14.91
CA LEU A 12 -0.69 -9.17 13.47
C LEU A 12 -2.03 -8.76 12.86
N LEU A 13 -1.99 -7.81 11.94
CA LEU A 13 -3.13 -7.33 11.14
C LEU A 13 -2.70 -7.44 9.68
N GLU A 14 -3.49 -8.18 8.91
CA GLU A 14 -3.29 -8.33 7.47
C GLU A 14 -3.94 -7.14 6.77
N LEU A 15 -3.21 -6.53 5.83
CA LEU A 15 -3.67 -5.36 5.07
C LEU A 15 -3.94 -5.69 3.60
N ASP A 16 -3.99 -6.98 3.27
CA ASP A 16 -4.32 -7.46 1.92
C ASP A 16 -5.75 -7.05 1.56
N GLY A 17 -5.98 -6.66 0.31
CA GLY A 17 -7.26 -6.15 -0.15
C GLY A 17 -7.15 -5.18 -1.32
N LEU A 18 -8.18 -4.35 -1.49
CA LEU A 18 -8.19 -3.30 -2.51
C LEU A 18 -7.55 -2.03 -1.94
N TRP A 19 -6.50 -1.57 -2.62
CA TRP A 19 -5.77 -0.35 -2.27
C TRP A 19 -6.01 0.72 -3.33
N ARG A 20 -5.80 1.98 -2.97
CA ARG A 20 -5.70 3.10 -3.92
C ARG A 20 -4.32 3.04 -4.59
N PHE A 21 -4.29 3.24 -5.90
CA PHE A 21 -3.09 3.13 -6.71
C PHE A 21 -2.98 4.25 -7.73
N SER A 22 -1.77 4.77 -7.92
CA SER A 22 -1.47 5.75 -8.97
C SER A 22 -0.06 5.53 -9.54
N PHE A 23 0.06 5.59 -10.87
CA PHE A 23 1.36 5.69 -11.52
C PHE A 23 1.90 7.13 -11.41
N ASP A 24 3.21 7.26 -11.28
CA ASP A 24 3.93 8.53 -11.20
C ASP A 24 5.03 8.58 -12.28
N PRO A 25 4.65 8.65 -13.57
CA PRO A 25 5.60 8.62 -14.68
C PRO A 25 6.54 9.83 -14.70
N GLU A 26 6.13 10.95 -14.10
CA GLU A 26 6.93 12.17 -13.99
C GLU A 26 7.77 12.24 -12.71
N GLY A 27 7.61 11.27 -11.80
CA GLY A 27 8.32 11.21 -10.52
C GLY A 27 8.08 12.41 -9.60
N ARG A 28 6.88 13.00 -9.65
CA ARG A 28 6.53 14.22 -8.91
C ARG A 28 5.83 13.95 -7.59
N GLY A 29 5.42 12.72 -7.31
CA GLY A 29 4.61 12.38 -6.14
C GLY A 29 5.27 12.74 -4.81
N GLY A 30 6.58 12.57 -4.70
CA GLY A 30 7.33 12.98 -3.51
C GLY A 30 7.36 14.51 -3.31
N ALA A 31 7.53 15.28 -4.39
CA ALA A 31 7.53 16.74 -4.35
C ALA A 31 6.12 17.31 -4.09
N GLU A 32 5.09 16.64 -4.59
CA GLU A 32 3.68 17.01 -4.44
C GLU A 32 3.02 16.43 -3.17
N ASN A 33 3.79 15.76 -2.31
CA ASN A 33 3.33 15.19 -1.04
C ASN A 33 2.25 14.10 -1.14
N TRP A 34 2.33 13.22 -2.14
CA TRP A 34 1.39 12.12 -2.34
C TRP A 34 1.35 11.11 -1.16
N GLN A 35 2.36 11.10 -0.28
CA GLN A 35 2.32 10.33 0.96
C GLN A 35 1.21 10.77 1.94
N ASN A 36 0.64 11.97 1.75
CA ASN A 36 -0.48 12.47 2.55
C ASN A 36 -1.85 12.16 1.90
N GLY A 37 -1.87 11.51 0.75
CA GLY A 37 -3.07 11.15 0.01
C GLY A 37 -2.88 11.32 -1.49
N LEU A 38 -3.30 10.31 -2.26
CA LEU A 38 -3.20 10.30 -3.71
C LEU A 38 -4.27 11.20 -4.36
N PRO A 39 -3.87 12.23 -5.14
CA PRO A 39 -4.82 13.20 -5.71
C PRO A 39 -5.75 12.56 -6.75
N LEU A 40 -5.25 11.57 -7.49
CA LEU A 40 -6.01 10.73 -8.41
C LEU A 40 -5.56 9.30 -8.18
N HIS A 41 -6.51 8.37 -8.07
CA HIS A 41 -6.22 6.97 -7.83
C HIS A 41 -7.27 6.06 -8.47
N ARG A 42 -6.87 4.82 -8.68
CA ARG A 42 -7.74 3.71 -9.08
C ARG A 42 -7.53 2.52 -8.12
N PRO A 43 -8.51 1.62 -7.96
CA PRO A 43 -8.34 0.45 -7.11
C PRO A 43 -7.33 -0.53 -7.72
N ILE A 44 -6.53 -1.18 -6.87
CA ILE A 44 -5.65 -2.31 -7.23
C ILE A 44 -5.77 -3.40 -6.16
N ALA A 45 -5.67 -4.67 -6.54
CA ALA A 45 -5.60 -5.78 -5.60
C ALA A 45 -4.17 -5.98 -5.07
N VAL A 46 -4.06 -6.11 -3.75
CA VAL A 46 -2.85 -6.49 -3.00
C VAL A 46 -3.17 -7.77 -2.21
N PRO A 47 -2.37 -8.83 -2.33
CA PRO A 47 -1.14 -8.94 -3.11
C PRO A 47 -1.44 -9.17 -4.59
N GLY A 48 -0.58 -8.64 -5.45
CA GLY A 48 -0.68 -8.83 -6.90
C GLY A 48 0.23 -7.85 -7.64
N SER A 49 0.79 -8.30 -8.77
CA SER A 49 1.58 -7.41 -9.63
C SER A 49 0.66 -6.43 -10.36
N TRP A 50 1.04 -5.15 -10.46
CA TRP A 50 0.30 -4.19 -11.28
C TRP A 50 0.38 -4.50 -12.77
N ASN A 51 1.42 -5.22 -13.23
CA ASN A 51 1.67 -5.50 -14.65
C ASN A 51 0.53 -6.31 -15.28
N GLU A 52 -0.13 -7.15 -14.49
CA GLU A 52 -1.21 -8.04 -14.92
C GLU A 52 -2.62 -7.50 -14.59
N GLN A 53 -2.70 -6.40 -13.82
CA GLN A 53 -3.98 -5.84 -13.37
C GLN A 53 -4.44 -4.65 -14.20
N PHE A 54 -3.54 -4.01 -14.95
CA PHE A 54 -3.85 -2.87 -15.79
C PHE A 54 -3.23 -3.03 -17.17
N GLU A 55 -4.00 -2.77 -18.23
CA GLU A 55 -3.49 -2.77 -19.61
C GLU A 55 -2.28 -1.85 -19.78
N THR A 56 -2.31 -0.67 -19.15
CA THR A 56 -1.19 0.29 -19.16
C THR A 56 -0.02 -0.12 -18.28
N GLY A 57 -0.19 -1.11 -17.40
CA GLY A 57 0.81 -1.48 -16.40
C GLY A 57 1.84 -2.50 -16.89
N ARG A 58 1.57 -3.20 -17.99
CA ARG A 58 2.40 -4.32 -18.47
C ARG A 58 3.85 -3.92 -18.69
N ASP A 59 4.06 -2.84 -19.42
CA ASP A 59 5.38 -2.34 -19.82
C ASP A 59 5.81 -1.09 -19.02
N GLU A 60 5.03 -0.70 -18.01
CA GLU A 60 5.33 0.46 -17.15
C GLU A 60 6.45 0.11 -16.18
N THR A 61 7.53 0.89 -16.22
CA THR A 61 8.73 0.73 -15.38
C THR A 61 9.01 1.92 -14.48
N GLY A 62 8.14 2.93 -14.50
CA GLY A 62 8.24 4.13 -13.68
C GLY A 62 7.84 3.92 -12.23
N LEU A 63 7.69 5.04 -11.53
CA LEU A 63 7.26 5.04 -10.13
C LEU A 63 5.77 4.78 -10.02
N ALA A 64 5.36 4.19 -8.91
CA ALA A 64 3.97 4.00 -8.56
C ALA A 64 3.78 4.13 -7.06
N TRP A 65 2.59 4.55 -6.66
CA TRP A 65 2.20 4.75 -5.28
C TRP A 65 1.01 3.86 -4.92
N TYR A 66 1.06 3.32 -3.72
CA TYR A 66 0.01 2.52 -3.10
C TYR A 66 -0.43 3.19 -1.81
N GLU A 67 -1.73 3.28 -1.59
CA GLU A 67 -2.32 3.87 -0.39
C GLU A 67 -3.48 3.00 0.10
N THR A 68 -3.51 2.74 1.40
CA THR A 68 -4.67 2.14 2.07
C THR A 68 -4.82 2.76 3.45
N GLU A 69 -6.02 2.68 4.00
CA GLU A 69 -6.35 3.11 5.35
C GLU A 69 -6.66 1.87 6.20
N PHE A 70 -6.22 1.86 7.45
CA PHE A 70 -6.55 0.80 8.39
C PHE A 70 -6.80 1.38 9.77
N GLU A 71 -7.63 0.70 10.55
CA GLU A 71 -7.87 1.06 11.95
C GLU A 71 -6.85 0.35 12.83
N LEU A 72 -6.15 1.11 13.67
CA LEU A 72 -5.27 0.54 14.68
C LEU A 72 -6.10 0.00 15.85
N PRO A 73 -6.06 -1.30 16.17
CA PRO A 73 -6.80 -1.84 17.30
C PRO A 73 -6.38 -1.16 18.61
N SER A 74 -7.34 -0.67 19.39
CA SER A 74 -7.08 0.02 20.66
C SER A 74 -6.25 -0.81 21.65
N SER A 75 -6.40 -2.14 21.59
CA SER A 75 -5.61 -3.10 22.38
C SER A 75 -4.10 -3.06 22.10
N TRP A 76 -3.65 -2.39 21.03
CA TRP A 76 -2.23 -2.33 20.65
C TRP A 76 -1.54 -1.04 21.12
N GLN A 77 -2.26 -0.13 21.78
CA GLN A 77 -1.68 1.10 22.31
C GLN A 77 -0.52 0.81 23.28
N GLY A 78 0.63 1.44 23.07
CA GLY A 78 1.84 1.23 23.87
C GLY A 78 2.65 -0.03 23.54
N GLY A 79 2.18 -0.87 22.60
CA GLY A 79 2.95 -1.97 22.03
C GLY A 79 4.00 -1.49 21.02
N ARG A 80 4.99 -2.34 20.71
CA ARG A 80 5.99 -2.12 19.65
C ARG A 80 6.10 -3.34 18.75
#